data_AF-A0A9Q9WCV6-F1
#
_entry.id   AF-A0A9Q9WCV6-F1
#
_cell.length_a   1.000
_cell.length_b   1.000
_cell.length_c   1.000
_cell.angle_alpha   90.00
_cell.angle_beta   90.00
_cell.angle_gamma   90.00
#
_symmetry.space_group_name_H-M   'P 1'
#
loop_
_entity.id
_entity.type
_entity.pdbx_description
1 polymer ?
#
loop_
_entity_poly.entity_id
_entity_poly.type
_entity_poly.pdbx_seq_one_letter_code
_entity_poly.pdbx_strand_id
1 'polypeptide(L)'
;MVDARGGSMRGSRHNGLRVIIPPRTCAAPTRITCRLVKPQKLATPPPLVEGEGLASRIISLGPAGMQFLGPVIVEIPHFAALGRGDRELVVLRSENGSVWKEHRNRYGDEVLETILNGMDEDLESQEELGKKRIRRIISTDFPLYFAVVSRIQQENDLIGPEGGYLNSKLVPMVQASFPETAVTKRVRLGLQAQPVPDELVAKLLGNQATFSPVVTVEPRRRKFHRPIGLRIPLPPSWKESPRDAGEGDTTSLRLLCSVIGGTAPAQWEDITGTTKLIYANGCASFTTNVSARFWLADCPRTAEAVSFANLLYRELSAVPYMAKFVVFAKMNEAREGRLRCYCMTDDKMDKTLEQHENFTEVARSRDIEVI
;
A
#
# COMPACT_ATOMS: atom_id res chain seq x y z
N MET A 1 -1.33 19.32 27.40
CA MET A 1 -0.41 18.87 28.46
C MET A 1 -0.97 17.57 28.99
N VAL A 2 -0.12 16.60 29.29
CA VAL A 2 -0.53 15.34 29.91
C VAL A 2 0.40 15.04 31.07
N ASP A 3 -0.10 14.38 32.11
CA ASP A 3 0.71 13.92 33.25
C ASP A 3 0.42 12.44 33.53
N ALA A 4 0.80 11.94 34.70
CA ALA A 4 0.58 10.55 35.08
C ALA A 4 -0.90 10.14 35.14
N ARG A 5 -1.86 11.07 35.15
CA ARG A 5 -3.30 10.75 35.04
C ARG A 5 -3.69 10.31 33.63
N GLY A 6 -2.82 10.53 32.64
CA GLY A 6 -3.12 10.28 31.25
C GLY A 6 -3.99 11.38 30.63
N GLY A 7 -4.41 11.17 29.39
CA GLY A 7 -5.26 12.09 28.66
C GLY A 7 -5.51 11.66 27.22
N SER A 8 -6.65 12.09 26.67
CA SER A 8 -7.06 11.85 25.30
C SER A 8 -7.24 13.20 24.60
N MET A 9 -6.55 13.36 23.48
CA MET A 9 -6.46 14.62 22.74
C MET A 9 -6.92 14.38 21.31
N ARG A 10 -7.99 15.06 20.89
CA ARG A 10 -8.49 15.02 19.51
C ARG A 10 -8.00 16.24 18.74
N GLY A 11 -7.63 16.04 17.47
CA GLY A 11 -7.17 17.09 16.59
C GLY A 11 -8.32 18.03 16.21
N SER A 12 -8.14 19.33 16.43
CA SER A 12 -9.16 20.34 16.09
C SER A 12 -9.28 20.64 14.60
N ARG A 13 -8.23 20.31 13.81
CA ARG A 13 -8.16 20.62 12.37
C ARG A 13 -8.50 19.45 11.47
N HIS A 14 -8.27 18.23 11.93
CA HIS A 14 -8.41 17.00 11.15
C HIS A 14 -9.26 16.05 11.95
N ASN A 15 -10.51 15.85 11.50
CA ASN A 15 -11.42 14.95 12.16
C ASN A 15 -10.86 13.52 12.12
N GLY A 16 -10.93 12.80 13.24
CA GLY A 16 -10.38 11.47 13.40
C GLY A 16 -8.90 11.39 13.82
N LEU A 17 -8.15 12.50 13.87
CA LEU A 17 -6.81 12.49 14.47
C LEU A 17 -6.95 12.48 16.00
N ARG A 18 -6.38 11.48 16.67
CA ARG A 18 -6.45 11.36 18.13
C ARG A 18 -5.15 10.80 18.71
N VAL A 19 -4.72 11.34 19.83
CA VAL A 19 -3.60 10.82 20.62
C VAL A 19 -4.11 10.50 22.02
N ILE A 20 -3.90 9.27 22.46
CA ILE A 20 -4.33 8.78 23.77
C ILE A 20 -3.10 8.34 24.54
N ILE A 21 -2.92 8.94 25.71
CA ILE A 21 -1.86 8.65 26.66
C ILE A 21 -2.54 8.04 27.88
N PRO A 22 -2.44 6.73 28.11
CA PRO A 22 -3.11 6.11 29.24
C PRO A 22 -2.54 6.54 30.61
N PRO A 23 -3.30 6.36 31.71
CA PRO A 23 -2.83 6.61 33.05
C PRO A 23 -1.54 5.84 33.35
N ARG A 24 -0.65 6.47 34.11
CA ARG A 24 0.65 5.91 34.56
C ARG A 24 1.64 5.61 33.43
N THR A 25 1.38 6.01 32.19
CA THR A 25 2.33 5.84 31.07
C THR A 25 3.33 6.99 30.95
N CYS A 26 2.99 8.18 31.46
CA CYS A 26 3.82 9.37 31.41
C CYS A 26 4.51 9.62 32.75
N ALA A 27 5.85 9.60 32.79
CA ALA A 27 6.62 9.72 34.03
C ALA A 27 6.61 11.14 34.64
N ALA A 28 6.41 12.17 33.83
CA ALA A 28 6.36 13.56 34.25
C ALA A 28 5.38 14.37 33.38
N PRO A 29 4.88 15.52 33.85
CA PRO A 29 4.03 16.40 33.03
C PRO A 29 4.71 16.77 31.72
N THR A 30 4.10 16.39 30.59
CA THR A 30 4.69 16.53 29.26
C THR A 30 3.76 17.22 28.28
N ARG A 31 4.35 18.05 27.41
CA ARG A 31 3.63 18.71 26.32
C ARG A 31 3.64 17.84 25.07
N ILE A 32 2.55 17.10 24.86
CA ILE A 32 2.37 16.34 23.62
C ILE A 32 2.01 17.29 22.47
N THR A 33 2.67 17.12 21.34
CA THR A 33 2.32 17.80 20.08
C THR A 33 2.16 16.77 18.96
N CYS A 34 1.17 16.99 18.09
CA CYS A 34 0.96 16.19 16.89
C CYS A 34 0.68 17.14 15.72
N ARG A 35 1.48 17.04 14.66
CA ARG A 35 1.39 17.92 13.48
C ARG A 35 1.45 17.10 12.20
N LEU A 36 0.65 17.52 11.21
CA LEU A 36 0.73 16.98 9.85
C LEU A 36 1.77 17.75 9.04
N VAL A 37 2.72 17.03 8.45
CA VAL A 37 3.84 17.55 7.67
C VAL A 37 3.66 17.15 6.21
N LYS A 38 3.82 18.13 5.33
CA LYS A 38 3.84 17.88 3.88
C LYS A 38 5.16 17.21 3.51
N PRO A 39 5.15 16.09 2.75
CA PRO A 39 6.38 15.37 2.38
C PRO A 39 7.43 16.25 1.69
N GLN A 40 6.99 17.22 0.88
CA GLN A 40 7.86 18.16 0.16
C GLN A 40 8.66 19.09 1.09
N LYS A 41 8.29 19.18 2.38
CA LYS A 41 9.01 19.97 3.38
C LYS A 41 10.10 19.16 4.10
N LEU A 42 10.20 17.85 3.85
CA LEU A 42 11.22 17.01 4.45
C LEU A 42 12.42 16.89 3.53
N ALA A 43 13.63 16.94 4.11
CA ALA A 43 14.86 16.68 3.38
C ALA A 43 14.94 15.22 2.90
N THR A 44 14.40 14.29 3.69
CA THR A 44 14.41 12.85 3.38
C THR A 44 13.05 12.24 3.66
N PRO A 45 12.10 12.32 2.70
CA PRO A 45 10.80 11.66 2.84
C PRO A 45 10.96 10.12 2.86
N PRO A 46 9.92 9.38 3.29
CA PRO A 46 9.93 7.91 3.24
C PRO A 46 10.22 7.41 1.83
N PRO A 47 11.10 6.39 1.67
CA PRO A 47 11.43 5.84 0.36
C PRO A 47 10.30 4.92 -0.14
N LEU A 48 9.36 5.47 -0.90
CA LEU A 48 8.24 4.72 -1.48
C LEU A 48 8.66 4.08 -2.79
N VAL A 49 8.33 2.80 -2.97
CA VAL A 49 8.54 2.11 -4.26
C VAL A 49 7.31 2.27 -5.17
N GLU A 50 7.41 1.90 -6.44
CA GLU A 50 6.24 1.89 -7.34
C GLU A 50 5.08 1.07 -6.74
N GLY A 51 3.86 1.59 -6.85
CA GLY A 51 2.69 1.02 -6.21
C GLY A 51 2.50 1.45 -4.75
N GLU A 52 3.47 2.13 -4.13
CA GLU A 52 3.33 2.66 -2.77
C GLU A 52 2.98 4.15 -2.77
N GLY A 53 2.15 4.55 -1.81
CA GLY A 53 1.72 5.93 -1.66
C GLY A 53 1.43 6.27 -0.20
N LEU A 54 1.62 7.53 0.17
CA LEU A 54 1.28 8.01 1.50
C LEU A 54 -0.24 8.03 1.68
N ALA A 55 -0.75 7.19 2.57
CA ALA A 55 -2.17 7.14 2.89
C ALA A 55 -2.62 8.37 3.70
N SER A 56 -1.69 9.01 4.42
CA SER A 56 -1.89 10.26 5.17
C SER A 56 -0.69 11.18 4.99
N ARG A 57 -0.84 12.46 5.38
CA ARG A 57 0.34 13.31 5.61
C ARG A 57 1.24 12.69 6.67
N ILE A 58 2.52 13.06 6.66
CA ILE A 58 3.51 12.57 7.63
C ILE A 58 3.19 13.18 8.99
N ILE A 59 3.21 12.37 10.04
CA ILE A 59 2.87 12.80 11.40
C ILE A 59 4.16 13.12 12.14
N SER A 60 4.30 14.35 12.63
CA SER A 60 5.35 14.73 13.57
C SER A 60 4.79 14.72 14.98
N LEU A 61 5.42 13.93 15.86
CA LEU A 61 5.06 13.85 17.26
C LEU A 61 6.15 14.48 18.13
N GLY A 62 5.73 15.10 19.22
CA GLY A 62 6.63 15.72 20.19
C GLY A 62 6.21 15.38 21.62
N PRO A 63 7.17 15.22 22.55
CA PRO A 63 8.62 15.34 22.33
C PRO A 63 9.22 14.13 21.59
N ALA A 64 10.10 14.38 20.62
CA ALA A 64 10.76 13.31 19.87
C ALA A 64 11.73 12.52 20.75
N GLY A 65 11.76 11.20 20.60
CA GLY A 65 12.57 10.28 21.40
C GLY A 65 12.02 10.03 22.81
N MET A 66 10.88 10.62 23.17
CA MET A 66 10.25 10.40 24.46
C MET A 66 9.86 8.92 24.62
N GLN A 67 10.30 8.31 25.71
CA GLN A 67 9.89 6.97 26.12
C GLN A 67 8.73 7.07 27.12
N PHE A 68 7.73 6.22 26.93
CA PHE A 68 6.62 6.04 27.85
C PHE A 68 6.84 4.78 28.68
N LEU A 69 6.30 4.78 29.90
CA LEU A 69 6.33 3.61 30.81
C LEU A 69 5.41 2.48 30.32
N GLY A 70 4.48 2.80 29.42
CA GLY A 70 3.57 1.86 28.79
C GLY A 70 3.18 2.34 27.39
N PRO A 71 2.46 1.52 26.62
CA PRO A 71 2.06 1.85 25.26
C PRO A 71 1.08 3.02 25.23
N VAL A 72 1.21 3.83 24.19
CA VAL A 72 0.34 4.96 23.86
C VAL A 72 -0.27 4.75 22.48
N ILE A 73 -1.39 5.42 22.20
CA ILE A 73 -2.18 5.21 20.99
C ILE A 73 -2.21 6.49 20.17
N VAL A 74 -1.99 6.35 18.86
CA VAL A 74 -2.11 7.43 17.88
C VAL A 74 -3.02 6.95 16.75
N GLU A 75 -4.20 7.55 16.63
CA GLU A 75 -5.17 7.28 15.58
C GLU A 75 -5.05 8.36 14.49
N ILE A 76 -4.83 7.94 13.26
CA ILE A 76 -4.53 8.81 12.12
C ILE A 76 -5.56 8.56 11.00
N PRO A 77 -6.30 9.58 10.56
CA PRO A 77 -7.15 9.45 9.39
C PRO A 77 -6.30 9.29 8.13
N HIS A 78 -6.75 8.44 7.21
CA HIS A 78 -6.12 8.19 5.93
C HIS A 78 -7.11 8.23 4.77
N PHE A 79 -6.56 8.30 3.56
CA PHE A 79 -7.32 8.47 2.32
C PHE A 79 -6.99 7.40 1.30
N ALA A 80 -6.11 6.43 1.60
CA ALA A 80 -5.92 5.28 0.71
C ALA A 80 -7.23 4.49 0.53
N ALA A 81 -7.52 4.10 -0.71
CA ALA A 81 -8.64 3.21 -1.01
C ALA A 81 -8.20 1.75 -0.81
N LEU A 82 -8.88 1.07 0.10
CA LEU A 82 -8.59 -0.33 0.47
C LEU A 82 -9.79 -1.25 0.21
N GLY A 83 -10.88 -0.73 -0.36
CA GLY A 83 -12.15 -1.45 -0.51
C GLY A 83 -12.07 -2.69 -1.39
N ARG A 84 -11.10 -2.73 -2.31
CA ARG A 84 -10.82 -3.89 -3.18
C ARG A 84 -10.13 -5.04 -2.44
N GLY A 85 -9.57 -4.79 -1.26
CA GLY A 85 -8.83 -5.80 -0.49
C GLY A 85 -7.50 -6.22 -1.10
N ASP A 86 -6.99 -5.48 -2.09
CA ASP A 86 -5.71 -5.74 -2.77
C ASP A 86 -4.52 -4.98 -2.16
N ARG A 87 -4.82 -4.05 -1.24
CA ARG A 87 -3.87 -3.18 -0.58
C ARG A 87 -3.92 -3.32 0.94
N GLU A 88 -2.81 -2.98 1.58
CA GLU A 88 -2.66 -2.87 3.04
C GLU A 88 -2.05 -1.53 3.44
N LEU A 89 -2.16 -1.19 4.74
CA LEU A 89 -1.48 -0.05 5.33
C LEU A 89 -0.29 -0.51 6.18
N VAL A 90 0.89 0.01 5.85
CA VAL A 90 2.07 -0.12 6.68
C VAL A 90 2.43 1.19 7.34
N VAL A 91 3.03 1.10 8.52
CA VAL A 91 3.47 2.26 9.28
C VAL A 91 4.98 2.30 9.21
N LEU A 92 5.53 3.41 8.72
CA LEU A 92 6.95 3.71 8.79
C LEU A 92 7.20 4.71 9.91
N ARG A 93 8.35 4.60 10.57
CA ARG A 93 8.84 5.55 11.57
C ARG A 93 10.25 6.01 11.26
N SER A 94 10.57 7.23 11.68
CA SER A 94 11.91 7.80 11.62
C SER A 94 12.26 8.51 12.92
N GLU A 95 13.36 8.11 13.55
CA GLU A 95 13.84 8.72 14.80
C GLU A 95 14.55 10.05 14.56
N ASN A 96 15.19 10.20 13.39
CA ASN A 96 16.10 11.30 13.08
C ASN A 96 15.66 12.11 11.85
N GLY A 97 14.59 11.71 11.17
CA GLY A 97 14.09 12.37 9.96
C GLY A 97 14.84 12.02 8.68
N SER A 98 15.80 11.09 8.71
CA SER A 98 16.57 10.66 7.54
C SER A 98 16.49 9.16 7.25
N VAL A 99 16.38 8.31 8.27
CA VAL A 99 16.24 6.86 8.11
C VAL A 99 14.83 6.45 8.47
N TRP A 100 14.19 5.73 7.54
CA TRP A 100 12.83 5.21 7.71
C TRP A 100 12.88 3.69 7.89
N LYS A 101 12.11 3.20 8.86
CA LYS A 101 11.96 1.76 9.13
C LYS A 101 10.49 1.44 9.39
N GLU A 102 10.10 0.21 9.09
CA GLU A 102 8.75 -0.26 9.43
C GLU A 102 8.57 -0.27 10.95
N HIS A 103 7.52 0.42 11.41
CA HIS A 103 7.05 0.37 12.79
C HIS A 103 6.21 -0.90 12.96
N ARG A 104 6.67 -1.79 13.83
CA ARG A 104 5.94 -3.01 14.18
C ARG A 104 5.27 -2.83 15.52
N ASN A 105 3.95 -2.98 15.50
CA ASN A 105 3.19 -3.10 16.73
C ASN A 105 3.57 -4.43 17.40
N ARG A 106 4.03 -4.37 18.66
CA ARG A 106 4.38 -5.55 19.47
C ARG A 106 3.21 -6.03 20.33
N TYR A 107 2.11 -5.28 20.35
CA TYR A 107 0.95 -5.52 21.19
C TYR A 107 -0.23 -5.96 20.32
N GLY A 108 -0.87 -7.07 20.68
CA GLY A 108 -2.11 -7.53 20.03
C GLY A 108 -3.32 -6.71 20.47
N ASP A 109 -4.45 -6.85 19.77
CA ASP A 109 -5.69 -6.15 20.10
C ASP A 109 -6.18 -6.47 21.53
N GLU A 110 -5.91 -7.67 22.05
CA GLU A 110 -6.23 -8.08 23.43
C GLU A 110 -5.59 -7.19 24.51
N VAL A 111 -4.45 -6.56 24.20
CA VAL A 111 -3.75 -5.69 25.15
C VAL A 111 -4.44 -4.32 25.23
N LEU A 112 -5.24 -3.92 24.22
CA LEU A 112 -5.86 -2.60 24.16
C LEU A 112 -6.79 -2.30 25.34
N GLU A 113 -7.60 -3.26 25.77
CA GLU A 113 -8.48 -3.09 26.95
C GLU A 113 -7.67 -2.87 28.22
N THR A 114 -6.54 -3.59 28.35
CA THR A 114 -5.62 -3.42 29.48
C THR A 114 -4.91 -2.06 29.43
N ILE A 115 -4.57 -1.59 28.22
CA ILE A 115 -3.92 -0.29 28.00
C ILE A 115 -4.80 0.87 28.48
N LEU A 116 -6.12 0.78 28.27
CA LEU A 116 -7.06 1.83 28.64
C LEU A 116 -7.52 1.79 30.10
N ASN A 117 -7.12 0.78 30.88
CA ASN A 117 -7.65 0.59 32.23
C ASN A 117 -7.50 1.85 33.09
N GLY A 118 -8.63 2.42 33.50
CA GLY A 118 -8.71 3.69 34.23
C GLY A 118 -8.95 4.94 33.38
N MET A 119 -9.24 4.82 32.09
CA MET A 119 -9.80 5.88 31.24
C MET A 119 -11.27 5.60 30.92
N ASP A 120 -12.07 6.66 30.89
CA ASP A 120 -13.42 6.66 30.32
C ASP A 120 -13.33 6.93 28.81
N GLU A 121 -12.74 5.98 28.09
CA GLU A 121 -12.53 6.09 26.64
C GLU A 121 -12.75 4.75 25.96
N ASP A 122 -13.70 4.71 25.03
CA ASP A 122 -13.94 3.54 24.19
C ASP A 122 -13.05 3.56 22.95
N LEU A 123 -12.41 2.42 22.68
CA LEU A 123 -11.70 2.19 21.43
C LEU A 123 -12.60 1.42 20.47
N GLU A 124 -12.79 2.02 19.31
CA GLU A 124 -13.48 1.35 18.21
C GLU A 124 -12.68 0.14 17.74
N SER A 125 -13.38 -0.89 17.26
CA SER A 125 -12.76 -2.09 16.69
C SER A 125 -11.96 -1.75 15.42
N GLN A 126 -11.04 -2.63 15.03
CA GLN A 126 -10.28 -2.45 13.78
C GLN A 126 -11.21 -2.36 12.55
N GLU A 127 -12.34 -3.08 12.57
CA GLU A 127 -13.33 -3.04 11.49
C GLU A 127 -14.01 -1.67 11.40
N GLU A 128 -14.44 -1.09 12.52
CA GLU A 128 -15.05 0.23 12.58
C GLU A 128 -14.07 1.34 12.20
N LEU A 129 -12.82 1.24 12.68
CA LEU A 129 -11.76 2.14 12.26
C LEU A 129 -11.49 2.04 10.75
N GLY A 130 -11.54 0.83 10.18
CA GLY A 130 -11.44 0.61 8.74
C GLY A 130 -12.55 1.33 7.96
N LYS A 131 -13.80 1.24 8.44
CA LYS A 131 -14.95 1.96 7.85
C LYS A 131 -14.77 3.49 7.90
N LYS A 132 -14.13 4.00 8.96
CA LYS A 132 -13.80 5.43 9.13
C LYS A 132 -12.49 5.85 8.47
N ARG A 133 -11.74 4.91 7.89
CA ARG A 133 -10.38 5.11 7.35
C ARG A 133 -9.45 5.72 8.39
N ILE A 134 -9.39 5.12 9.56
CA ILE A 134 -8.50 5.50 10.65
C ILE A 134 -7.49 4.38 10.88
N ARG A 135 -6.20 4.73 10.86
CA ARG A 135 -5.13 3.81 11.25
C ARG A 135 -4.72 4.07 12.69
N ARG A 136 -4.91 3.07 13.54
CA ARG A 136 -4.39 3.05 14.91
C ARG A 136 -2.93 2.59 14.92
N ILE A 137 -2.06 3.37 15.56
CA ILE A 137 -0.67 3.06 15.85
C ILE A 137 -0.54 2.92 17.36
N ILE A 138 0.09 1.83 17.81
CA ILE A 138 0.42 1.61 19.22
C ILE A 138 1.94 1.65 19.35
N SER A 139 2.46 2.53 20.19
CA SER A 139 3.90 2.72 20.38
C SER A 139 4.24 2.91 21.84
N THR A 140 5.44 2.54 22.28
CA THR A 140 5.96 2.85 23.64
C THR A 140 6.81 4.11 23.65
N ASP A 141 6.97 4.75 22.50
CA ASP A 141 7.78 5.93 22.33
C ASP A 141 7.32 6.76 21.13
N PHE A 142 7.70 8.03 21.12
CA PHE A 142 7.44 8.93 19.99
C PHE A 142 8.68 9.09 19.10
N PRO A 143 8.65 8.55 17.86
CA PRO A 143 9.64 8.92 16.87
C PRO A 143 9.46 10.39 16.46
N LEU A 144 10.46 10.94 15.77
CA LEU A 144 10.33 12.26 15.16
C LEU A 144 9.18 12.28 14.13
N TYR A 145 9.06 11.22 13.33
CA TYR A 145 8.00 11.07 12.35
C TYR A 145 7.39 9.67 12.29
N PHE A 146 6.08 9.62 12.02
CA PHE A 146 5.38 8.47 11.46
C PHE A 146 4.89 8.76 10.04
N ALA A 147 4.83 7.74 9.19
CA ALA A 147 4.18 7.79 7.89
C ALA A 147 3.29 6.56 7.73
N VAL A 148 2.04 6.76 7.32
CA VAL A 148 1.13 5.68 6.94
C VAL A 148 1.20 5.53 5.43
N VAL A 149 1.56 4.34 4.96
CA VAL A 149 1.81 4.04 3.55
C VAL A 149 0.84 2.96 3.10
N SER A 150 0.16 3.19 1.97
CA SER A 150 -0.58 2.16 1.26
C SER A 150 0.33 1.45 0.28
N ARG A 151 0.30 0.13 0.29
CA ARG A 151 1.00 -0.73 -0.67
C ARG A 151 0.14 -1.95 -1.02
N ILE A 152 0.56 -2.70 -2.04
CA ILE A 152 -0.05 -4.00 -2.35
C ILE A 152 0.12 -4.96 -1.16
N GLN A 153 -0.89 -5.79 -0.89
CA GLN A 153 -0.81 -6.79 0.16
C GLN A 153 0.43 -7.67 -0.01
N GLN A 154 1.12 -7.92 1.10
CA GLN A 154 2.38 -8.64 1.11
C GLN A 154 2.39 -9.71 2.20
N GLU A 155 2.42 -10.97 1.78
CA GLU A 155 2.63 -12.09 2.68
C GLU A 155 4.11 -12.21 3.02
N ASN A 156 4.42 -12.16 4.31
CA ASN A 156 5.80 -12.16 4.80
C ASN A 156 6.05 -13.35 5.72
N ASP A 157 7.21 -13.97 5.59
CA ASP A 157 7.68 -14.98 6.54
C ASP A 157 9.21 -14.94 6.71
N LEU A 158 9.71 -15.55 7.78
CA LEU A 158 11.13 -15.77 8.04
C LEU A 158 11.55 -17.13 7.48
N ILE A 159 12.10 -17.14 6.28
CA ILE A 159 12.60 -18.34 5.62
C ILE A 159 14.07 -18.57 5.99
N GLY A 160 14.41 -19.76 6.46
CA GLY A 160 15.77 -20.17 6.82
C GLY A 160 16.37 -21.22 5.88
N PRO A 161 17.56 -21.76 6.21
CA PRO A 161 18.22 -22.80 5.43
C PRO A 161 17.37 -24.05 5.20
N GLU A 162 16.42 -24.33 6.09
CA GLU A 162 15.43 -25.41 5.98
C GLU A 162 14.48 -25.26 4.76
N GLY A 163 14.45 -24.09 4.12
CA GLY A 163 13.53 -23.78 3.04
C GLY A 163 12.14 -23.38 3.56
N GLY A 164 11.15 -23.37 2.67
CA GLY A 164 9.78 -23.02 3.03
C GLY A 164 8.95 -22.57 1.83
N TYR A 165 7.80 -21.96 2.10
CA TYR A 165 6.88 -21.48 1.09
C TYR A 165 6.22 -20.17 1.51
N LEU A 166 5.87 -19.35 0.52
CA LEU A 166 4.98 -18.21 0.68
C LEU A 166 3.80 -18.39 -0.27
N ASN A 167 2.59 -18.21 0.24
CA ASN A 167 1.35 -18.28 -0.54
C ASN A 167 0.66 -16.94 -0.50
N SER A 168 0.16 -16.45 -1.64
CA SER A 168 -0.68 -15.26 -1.64
C SER A 168 -2.07 -15.57 -1.10
N LYS A 169 -2.59 -14.73 -0.22
CA LYS A 169 -3.98 -14.79 0.26
C LYS A 169 -4.96 -14.22 -0.76
N LEU A 170 -4.55 -13.16 -1.46
CA LEU A 170 -5.36 -12.48 -2.46
C LEU A 170 -5.53 -13.31 -3.73
N VAL A 171 -4.45 -13.97 -4.17
CA VAL A 171 -4.49 -14.89 -5.32
C VAL A 171 -3.93 -16.26 -4.90
N PRO A 172 -4.77 -17.17 -4.37
CA PRO A 172 -4.31 -18.45 -3.79
C PRO A 172 -3.52 -19.36 -4.74
N MET A 173 -3.63 -19.16 -6.05
CA MET A 173 -2.84 -19.89 -7.05
C MET A 173 -1.37 -19.45 -7.11
N VAL A 174 -1.05 -18.27 -6.59
CA VAL A 174 0.30 -17.70 -6.56
C VAL A 174 1.07 -18.22 -5.34
N GLN A 175 2.23 -18.82 -5.60
CA GLN A 175 3.10 -19.38 -4.58
C GLN A 175 4.57 -19.16 -4.94
N ALA A 176 5.40 -18.90 -3.93
CA ALA A 176 6.85 -19.00 -4.02
C ALA A 176 7.35 -20.14 -3.13
N SER A 177 8.19 -21.02 -3.68
CA SER A 177 8.80 -22.14 -2.94
C SER A 177 10.32 -21.94 -2.83
N PHE A 178 10.84 -22.14 -1.64
CA PHE A 178 12.24 -21.97 -1.30
C PHE A 178 12.80 -23.34 -0.94
N PRO A 179 13.61 -23.97 -1.81
CA PRO A 179 14.23 -25.24 -1.48
C PRO A 179 15.25 -25.09 -0.34
N GLU A 180 15.61 -26.22 0.27
CA GLU A 180 16.67 -26.25 1.28
C GLU A 180 17.95 -25.59 0.74
N THR A 181 18.63 -24.82 1.59
CA THR A 181 19.84 -24.05 1.28
C THR A 181 19.66 -22.91 0.27
N ALA A 182 18.43 -22.54 -0.12
CA ALA A 182 18.20 -21.35 -0.96
C ALA A 182 18.69 -20.05 -0.29
N VAL A 183 18.63 -20.01 1.05
CA VAL A 183 19.18 -18.95 1.91
C VAL A 183 20.10 -19.56 2.98
N THR A 184 21.10 -18.81 3.43
CA THR A 184 22.09 -19.27 4.43
C THR A 184 21.74 -18.87 5.86
N LYS A 185 20.81 -17.92 6.03
CA LYS A 185 20.33 -17.42 7.32
C LYS A 185 18.83 -17.22 7.23
N ARG A 186 18.17 -17.18 8.39
CA ARG A 186 16.78 -16.75 8.49
C ARG A 186 16.63 -15.31 8.02
N VAL A 187 15.94 -15.13 6.90
CA VAL A 187 15.70 -13.84 6.27
C VAL A 187 14.21 -13.63 6.07
N ARG A 188 13.77 -12.38 6.24
CA ARG A 188 12.38 -12.02 5.95
C ARG A 188 12.21 -11.90 4.44
N LEU A 189 11.34 -12.73 3.89
CA LEU A 189 10.95 -12.70 2.49
C LEU A 189 9.47 -12.35 2.38
N GLY A 190 9.12 -11.63 1.33
CA GLY A 190 7.76 -11.18 1.04
C GLY A 190 7.31 -11.66 -0.33
N LEU A 191 6.03 -11.99 -0.46
CA LEU A 191 5.36 -12.27 -1.73
C LEU A 191 4.23 -11.27 -1.88
N GLN A 192 4.12 -10.65 -3.05
CA GLN A 192 2.98 -9.82 -3.44
C GLN A 192 2.39 -10.41 -4.72
N ALA A 193 1.06 -10.43 -4.82
CA ALA A 193 0.35 -10.76 -6.04
C ALA A 193 -0.65 -9.64 -6.32
N GLN A 194 -0.38 -8.79 -7.31
CA GLN A 194 -1.29 -7.71 -7.70
C GLN A 194 -2.17 -8.17 -8.86
N PRO A 195 -3.48 -8.40 -8.65
CA PRO A 195 -4.40 -8.74 -9.72
C PRO A 195 -4.48 -7.60 -10.75
N VAL A 196 -4.76 -7.97 -11.99
CA VAL A 196 -4.97 -7.00 -13.07
C VAL A 196 -6.47 -6.92 -13.35
N PRO A 197 -7.12 -5.76 -13.19
CA PRO A 197 -8.55 -5.64 -13.48
C PRO A 197 -8.84 -5.77 -14.98
N ASP A 198 -9.81 -6.59 -15.35
CA ASP A 198 -10.19 -6.82 -16.76
C ASP A 198 -10.64 -5.53 -17.46
N GLU A 199 -11.37 -4.65 -16.76
CA GLU A 199 -11.78 -3.34 -17.27
C GLU A 199 -10.58 -2.46 -17.65
N LEU A 200 -9.48 -2.56 -16.91
CA LEU A 200 -8.26 -1.79 -17.19
C LEU A 200 -7.56 -2.33 -18.44
N VAL A 201 -7.48 -3.66 -18.59
CA VAL A 201 -6.92 -4.31 -19.78
C VAL A 201 -7.76 -3.94 -21.00
N ALA A 202 -9.08 -4.10 -20.92
CA ALA A 202 -10.00 -3.79 -22.03
C ALA A 202 -9.89 -2.32 -22.45
N LYS A 203 -9.79 -1.39 -21.50
CA LYS A 203 -9.64 0.05 -21.76
C LYS A 203 -8.34 0.39 -22.50
N LEU A 204 -7.22 -0.22 -22.12
CA LEU A 204 -5.90 0.15 -22.63
C LEU A 204 -5.47 -0.65 -23.86
N LEU A 205 -5.83 -1.93 -23.89
CA LEU A 205 -5.32 -2.91 -24.85
C LEU A 205 -6.43 -3.60 -25.66
N GLY A 206 -7.71 -3.41 -25.30
CA GLY A 206 -8.81 -4.15 -25.91
C GLY A 206 -8.62 -5.66 -25.76
N ASN A 207 -8.59 -6.37 -26.88
CA ASN A 207 -8.34 -7.82 -26.96
C ASN A 207 -6.93 -8.18 -27.45
N GLN A 208 -5.99 -7.22 -27.45
CA GLN A 208 -4.67 -7.41 -28.04
C GLN A 208 -3.73 -8.27 -27.18
N ALA A 209 -3.94 -8.29 -25.86
CA ALA A 209 -3.19 -9.12 -24.92
C ALA A 209 -3.98 -9.28 -23.62
N THR A 210 -3.73 -10.38 -22.89
CA THR A 210 -4.22 -10.57 -21.51
C THR A 210 -3.05 -10.83 -20.56
N PHE A 211 -3.26 -10.64 -19.27
CA PHE A 211 -2.18 -10.67 -18.28
C PHE A 211 -2.57 -11.47 -17.03
N SER A 212 -1.60 -12.16 -16.44
CA SER A 212 -1.74 -12.71 -15.09
C SER A 212 -1.65 -11.60 -14.04
N PRO A 213 -1.75 -11.91 -12.73
CA PRO A 213 -1.30 -10.99 -11.70
C PRO A 213 0.20 -10.68 -11.83
N VAL A 214 0.62 -9.49 -11.40
CA VAL A 214 2.03 -9.16 -11.21
C VAL A 214 2.49 -9.78 -9.89
N VAL A 215 3.47 -10.68 -9.96
CA VAL A 215 4.01 -11.37 -8.79
C VAL A 215 5.36 -10.80 -8.42
N THR A 216 5.50 -10.28 -7.21
CA THR A 216 6.77 -9.69 -6.72
C THR A 216 7.31 -10.45 -5.53
N VAL A 217 8.59 -10.81 -5.58
CA VAL A 217 9.32 -11.36 -4.43
C VAL A 217 10.17 -10.26 -3.81
N GLU A 218 9.87 -9.89 -2.56
CA GLU A 218 10.60 -8.89 -1.79
C GLU A 218 11.56 -9.54 -0.77
N PRO A 219 12.72 -8.93 -0.45
CA PRO A 219 13.27 -7.73 -1.08
C PRO A 219 13.76 -8.02 -2.51
N ARG A 220 13.41 -7.15 -3.47
CA ARG A 220 13.85 -7.26 -4.87
C ARG A 220 15.37 -7.18 -5.03
N ARG A 221 15.87 -7.71 -6.16
CA ARG A 221 17.28 -7.69 -6.58
C ARG A 221 18.22 -8.40 -5.61
N ARG A 222 17.77 -9.51 -5.02
CA ARG A 222 18.59 -10.44 -4.22
C ARG A 222 18.80 -11.73 -4.98
N LYS A 223 20.02 -12.27 -4.88
CA LYS A 223 20.38 -13.57 -5.46
C LYS A 223 20.23 -14.65 -4.40
N PHE A 224 19.60 -15.76 -4.76
CA PHE A 224 19.49 -16.96 -3.95
C PHE A 224 20.64 -17.92 -4.24
N HIS A 225 20.98 -18.76 -3.26
CA HIS A 225 22.03 -19.78 -3.41
C HIS A 225 21.54 -21.00 -4.19
N ARG A 226 20.22 -21.23 -4.21
CA ARG A 226 19.52 -22.22 -5.03
C ARG A 226 18.37 -21.55 -5.78
N PRO A 227 18.02 -22.02 -6.99
CA PRO A 227 16.85 -21.51 -7.68
C PRO A 227 15.59 -21.71 -6.83
N ILE A 228 14.81 -20.65 -6.64
CA ILE A 228 13.50 -20.71 -6.00
C ILE A 228 12.43 -21.04 -7.04
N GLY A 229 11.34 -21.67 -6.63
CA GLY A 229 10.19 -21.95 -7.49
C GLY A 229 9.15 -20.84 -7.40
N LEU A 230 8.53 -20.51 -8.52
CA LEU A 230 7.37 -19.62 -8.61
C LEU A 230 6.25 -20.33 -9.37
N ARG A 231 5.03 -20.17 -8.86
CA ARG A 231 3.79 -20.62 -9.50
C ARG A 231 2.88 -19.41 -9.68
N ILE A 232 2.43 -19.18 -10.92
CA ILE A 232 1.60 -18.02 -11.30
C ILE A 232 0.42 -18.55 -12.13
N PRO A 233 -0.83 -18.11 -11.87
CA PRO A 233 -1.96 -18.49 -12.72
C PRO A 233 -1.76 -17.98 -14.15
N LEU A 234 -2.17 -18.78 -15.13
CA LEU A 234 -2.15 -18.38 -16.53
C LEU A 234 -3.13 -17.21 -16.77
N PRO A 235 -2.85 -16.34 -17.76
CA PRO A 235 -3.77 -15.28 -18.16
C PRO A 235 -5.17 -15.80 -18.52
N PRO A 236 -6.26 -15.01 -18.36
CA PRO A 236 -7.63 -15.48 -18.53
C PRO A 236 -7.95 -16.16 -19.88
N SER A 237 -7.38 -15.68 -20.98
CA SER A 237 -7.56 -16.25 -22.33
C SER A 237 -7.13 -17.71 -22.44
N TRP A 238 -6.26 -18.18 -21.55
CA TRP A 238 -5.84 -19.59 -21.49
C TRP A 238 -6.84 -20.50 -20.77
N LYS A 239 -7.72 -19.95 -19.93
CA LYS A 239 -8.76 -20.71 -19.23
C LYS A 239 -10.00 -20.95 -20.09
N GLU A 240 -10.26 -20.05 -21.04
CA GLU A 240 -11.46 -20.05 -21.89
C GLU A 240 -11.25 -20.74 -23.26
N SER A 241 -10.01 -21.15 -23.58
CA SER A 241 -9.71 -21.84 -24.84
C SER A 241 -10.27 -23.27 -24.83
N PRO A 242 -11.10 -23.69 -25.83
CA PRO A 242 -11.70 -25.04 -25.92
C PRO A 242 -10.69 -26.18 -26.18
N ARG A 243 -9.38 -25.94 -26.08
CA ARG A 243 -8.37 -26.99 -26.17
C ARG A 243 -8.31 -27.69 -24.82
N ASP A 244 -9.01 -28.81 -24.71
CA ASP A 244 -9.27 -29.69 -23.56
C ASP A 244 -8.03 -30.24 -22.78
N ALA A 245 -6.93 -29.50 -22.68
CA ALA A 245 -5.73 -29.93 -21.94
C ALA A 245 -4.97 -28.80 -21.23
N GLY A 246 -5.47 -27.56 -21.20
CA GLY A 246 -4.71 -26.44 -20.64
C GLY A 246 -3.48 -26.03 -21.46
N GLU A 247 -3.38 -26.55 -22.69
CA GLU A 247 -2.42 -26.14 -23.71
C GLU A 247 -3.05 -25.01 -24.54
N GLY A 248 -3.06 -23.79 -23.99
CA GLY A 248 -3.20 -22.59 -24.81
C GLY A 248 -2.06 -22.48 -25.82
N ASP A 249 -2.07 -21.44 -26.66
CA ASP A 249 -1.01 -21.25 -27.65
C ASP A 249 0.31 -20.87 -26.96
N THR A 250 1.15 -21.86 -26.65
CA THR A 250 2.47 -21.63 -26.03
C THR A 250 3.36 -20.66 -26.82
N THR A 251 3.04 -20.34 -28.08
CA THR A 251 3.78 -19.37 -28.88
C THR A 251 3.48 -17.91 -28.53
N SER A 252 2.29 -17.62 -27.98
CA SER A 252 1.85 -16.28 -27.59
C SER A 252 2.13 -15.92 -26.13
N LEU A 253 2.31 -16.93 -25.25
CA LEU A 253 2.61 -16.69 -23.84
C LEU A 253 4.05 -16.21 -23.63
N ARG A 254 4.18 -15.10 -22.89
CA ARG A 254 5.44 -14.46 -22.54
C ARG A 254 5.59 -14.34 -21.03
N LEU A 255 6.76 -14.71 -20.52
CA LEU A 255 7.19 -14.43 -19.16
C LEU A 255 8.02 -13.14 -19.15
N LEU A 256 7.47 -12.10 -18.55
CA LEU A 256 8.13 -10.82 -18.36
C LEU A 256 8.73 -10.74 -16.96
N CYS A 257 9.90 -10.12 -16.85
CA CYS A 257 10.62 -9.95 -15.60
C CYS A 257 11.10 -8.50 -15.43
N SER A 258 11.06 -7.99 -14.21
CA SER A 258 11.75 -6.75 -13.83
C SER A 258 12.60 -6.95 -12.59
N VAL A 259 13.93 -6.88 -12.76
CA VAL A 259 14.92 -7.05 -11.67
C VAL A 259 15.24 -5.73 -10.93
N ILE A 260 14.62 -4.62 -11.35
CA ILE A 260 14.83 -3.32 -10.73
C ILE A 260 14.40 -3.36 -9.26
N GLY A 261 15.26 -2.88 -8.37
CA GLY A 261 15.03 -2.82 -6.93
C GLY A 261 14.97 -1.37 -6.43
N GLY A 262 14.44 -1.17 -5.22
CA GLY A 262 14.31 0.15 -4.61
C GLY A 262 13.24 1.01 -5.28
N THR A 263 13.50 2.32 -5.35
CA THR A 263 12.57 3.36 -5.82
C THR A 263 12.66 3.64 -7.33
N ALA A 264 13.59 2.98 -8.05
CA ALA A 264 13.69 3.10 -9.49
C ALA A 264 12.48 2.42 -10.17
N PRO A 265 12.02 2.97 -11.32
CA PRO A 265 10.86 2.43 -12.03
C PRO A 265 11.14 1.05 -12.62
N ALA A 266 10.11 0.22 -12.72
CA ALA A 266 10.22 -1.11 -13.32
C ALA A 266 10.67 -1.01 -14.79
N GLN A 267 11.52 -1.95 -15.18
CA GLN A 267 11.91 -2.20 -16.56
C GLN A 267 11.61 -3.65 -16.88
N TRP A 268 10.70 -3.89 -17.81
CA TRP A 268 10.24 -5.21 -18.19
C TRP A 268 11.07 -5.79 -19.33
N GLU A 269 11.49 -7.03 -19.17
CA GLU A 269 12.21 -7.81 -20.18
C GLU A 269 11.50 -9.15 -20.41
N ASP A 270 11.44 -9.60 -21.66
CA ASP A 270 10.95 -10.94 -22.01
C ASP A 270 12.06 -11.99 -21.76
N ILE A 271 11.82 -12.87 -20.79
CA ILE A 271 12.75 -13.94 -20.40
C ILE A 271 12.23 -15.34 -20.77
N THR A 272 11.23 -15.41 -21.65
CA THR A 272 10.60 -16.68 -22.06
C THR A 272 11.61 -17.65 -22.66
N GLY A 273 12.54 -17.14 -23.48
CA GLY A 273 13.55 -17.96 -24.16
C GLY A 273 14.61 -18.57 -23.24
N THR A 274 14.77 -18.05 -22.02
CA THR A 274 15.79 -18.50 -21.06
C THR A 274 15.19 -19.21 -19.84
N THR A 275 13.86 -19.26 -19.74
CA THR A 275 13.14 -19.78 -18.58
C THR A 275 12.20 -20.92 -18.99
N LYS A 276 12.43 -22.11 -18.44
CA LYS A 276 11.54 -23.25 -18.69
C LYS A 276 10.25 -23.10 -17.88
N LEU A 277 9.13 -22.99 -18.57
CA LEU A 277 7.78 -22.99 -17.99
C LEU A 277 7.22 -24.42 -17.95
N ILE A 278 6.60 -24.78 -16.84
CA ILE A 278 5.89 -26.05 -16.63
C ILE A 278 4.42 -25.72 -16.36
N TYR A 279 3.51 -26.26 -17.18
CA TYR A 279 2.08 -25.96 -17.08
C TYR A 279 1.35 -27.06 -16.33
N ALA A 280 0.57 -26.68 -15.32
CA ALA A 280 -0.28 -27.59 -14.59
C ALA A 280 -1.40 -26.83 -13.87
N ASN A 281 -2.63 -27.38 -13.91
CA ASN A 281 -3.77 -26.88 -13.14
C ASN A 281 -4.03 -25.37 -13.33
N GLY A 282 -3.98 -24.89 -14.58
CA GLY A 282 -4.20 -23.48 -14.90
C GLY A 282 -3.10 -22.51 -14.42
N CYS A 283 -1.92 -23.02 -14.08
CA CYS A 283 -0.74 -22.22 -13.72
C CYS A 283 0.46 -22.54 -14.60
N ALA A 284 1.38 -21.58 -14.69
CA ALA A 284 2.76 -21.82 -15.09
C ALA A 284 3.66 -21.81 -13.84
N SER A 285 4.56 -22.80 -13.77
CA SER A 285 5.59 -22.92 -12.76
C SER A 285 6.97 -22.82 -13.39
N PHE A 286 7.89 -22.12 -12.74
CA PHE A 286 9.27 -21.94 -13.20
C PHE A 286 10.21 -21.70 -12.02
N THR A 287 11.52 -21.65 -12.30
CA THR A 287 12.53 -21.34 -11.29
C THR A 287 13.31 -20.07 -11.62
N THR A 288 13.77 -19.38 -10.59
CA THR A 288 14.61 -18.18 -10.71
C THR A 288 15.68 -18.14 -9.62
N ASN A 289 16.83 -17.57 -9.92
CA ASN A 289 17.90 -17.33 -8.94
C ASN A 289 17.83 -15.95 -8.30
N VAL A 290 16.90 -15.09 -8.72
CA VAL A 290 16.84 -13.68 -8.30
C VAL A 290 15.41 -13.32 -7.89
N SER A 291 15.26 -12.58 -6.79
CA SER A 291 14.01 -11.95 -6.39
C SER A 291 13.72 -10.73 -7.26
N ALA A 292 12.55 -10.69 -7.88
CA ALA A 292 12.18 -9.72 -8.90
C ALA A 292 10.64 -9.62 -9.01
N ARG A 293 10.17 -8.83 -9.97
CA ARG A 293 8.78 -8.87 -10.44
C ARG A 293 8.67 -9.80 -11.63
N PHE A 294 7.60 -10.59 -11.67
CA PHE A 294 7.29 -11.54 -12.73
C PHE A 294 5.85 -11.36 -13.19
N TRP A 295 5.64 -11.48 -14.49
CA TRP A 295 4.33 -11.26 -15.07
C TRP A 295 4.16 -12.11 -16.33
N LEU A 296 3.07 -12.88 -16.40
CA LEU A 296 2.73 -13.62 -17.62
C LEU A 296 1.82 -12.75 -18.48
N ALA A 297 2.14 -12.67 -19.77
CA ALA A 297 1.36 -11.99 -20.77
C ALA A 297 1.01 -12.98 -21.88
N ASP A 298 -0.26 -13.14 -22.19
CA ASP A 298 -0.69 -13.83 -23.41
C ASP A 298 -0.86 -12.78 -24.51
N CYS A 299 0.08 -12.74 -25.44
CA CYS A 299 0.17 -11.69 -26.46
C CYS A 299 0.52 -12.31 -27.83
N PRO A 300 -0.46 -12.45 -28.74
CA PRO A 300 -0.21 -12.98 -30.09
C PRO A 300 0.86 -12.19 -30.86
N ARG A 301 0.92 -10.86 -30.63
CA ARG A 301 1.97 -9.98 -31.19
C ARG A 301 3.11 -9.85 -30.20
N THR A 302 3.93 -10.88 -30.12
CA THR A 302 4.92 -11.08 -29.06
C THR A 302 5.95 -9.95 -28.96
N ALA A 303 6.28 -9.30 -30.08
CA ALA A 303 7.16 -8.12 -30.11
C ALA A 303 6.59 -6.90 -29.35
N GLU A 304 5.28 -6.84 -29.14
CA GLU A 304 4.60 -5.74 -28.43
C GLU A 304 4.39 -6.03 -26.93
N ALA A 305 4.65 -7.26 -26.48
CA ALA A 305 4.35 -7.70 -25.10
C ALA A 305 4.95 -6.77 -24.03
N VAL A 306 6.22 -6.37 -24.19
CA VAL A 306 6.89 -5.44 -23.26
C VAL A 306 6.28 -4.03 -23.33
N SER A 307 5.88 -3.57 -24.51
CA SER A 307 5.25 -2.26 -24.70
C SER A 307 3.89 -2.20 -24.00
N PHE A 308 3.07 -3.24 -24.19
CA PHE A 308 1.78 -3.38 -23.52
C PHE A 308 1.91 -3.51 -22.00
N ALA A 309 2.88 -4.29 -21.54
CA ALA A 309 3.18 -4.40 -20.12
C ALA A 309 3.54 -3.02 -19.52
N ASN A 310 4.37 -2.23 -20.18
CA ASN A 310 4.71 -0.88 -19.71
C ASN A 310 3.50 0.07 -19.66
N LEU A 311 2.64 0.03 -20.67
CA LEU A 311 1.42 0.85 -20.70
C LEU A 311 0.46 0.48 -19.56
N LEU A 312 0.20 -0.82 -19.40
CA LEU A 312 -0.72 -1.34 -18.39
C LEU A 312 -0.16 -1.17 -16.97
N TYR A 313 1.13 -1.47 -16.75
CA TYR A 313 1.76 -1.37 -15.44
C TYR A 313 1.84 0.07 -14.92
N ARG A 314 1.94 1.06 -15.82
CA ARG A 314 1.90 2.48 -15.44
C ARG A 314 0.59 2.85 -14.74
N GLU A 315 -0.54 2.43 -15.31
CA GLU A 315 -1.87 2.67 -14.71
C GLU A 315 -2.09 1.78 -13.48
N LEU A 316 -1.64 0.52 -13.53
CA LEU A 316 -1.77 -0.43 -12.43
C LEU A 316 -0.97 -0.03 -11.17
N SER A 317 0.16 0.65 -11.35
CA SER A 317 1.03 1.11 -10.25
C SER A 317 0.53 2.38 -9.56
N ALA A 318 -0.46 3.06 -10.13
CA ALA A 318 -1.02 4.25 -9.54
C ALA A 318 -1.79 3.90 -8.24
N VAL A 319 -1.70 4.76 -7.24
CA VAL A 319 -2.21 4.48 -5.90
C VAL A 319 -3.61 5.06 -5.79
N PRO A 320 -4.64 4.23 -5.52
CA PRO A 320 -6.00 4.72 -5.42
C PRO A 320 -6.25 5.42 -4.08
N TYR A 321 -6.95 6.55 -4.13
CA TYR A 321 -7.35 7.35 -2.99
C TYR A 321 -8.85 7.61 -2.96
N MET A 322 -9.42 7.67 -1.76
CA MET A 322 -10.77 8.16 -1.53
C MET A 322 -10.74 9.68 -1.44
N ALA A 323 -11.33 10.34 -2.44
CA ALA A 323 -11.41 11.79 -2.54
C ALA A 323 -12.87 12.26 -2.66
N LYS A 324 -13.09 13.55 -2.42
CA LYS A 324 -14.37 14.22 -2.67
C LYS A 324 -14.21 15.23 -3.79
N PHE A 325 -15.23 15.32 -4.62
CA PHE A 325 -15.40 16.40 -5.57
C PHE A 325 -16.28 17.47 -4.93
N VAL A 326 -15.80 18.72 -4.96
CA VAL A 326 -16.54 19.88 -4.47
C VAL A 326 -16.55 20.95 -5.55
N VAL A 327 -17.74 21.46 -5.86
CA VAL A 327 -17.93 22.47 -6.91
C VAL A 327 -18.42 23.76 -6.27
N PHE A 328 -17.72 24.85 -6.57
CA PHE A 328 -18.08 26.20 -6.19
C PHE A 328 -18.51 26.99 -7.43
N ALA A 329 -19.53 27.82 -7.29
CA ALA A 329 -20.04 28.67 -8.36
C ALA A 329 -20.13 30.14 -7.92
N LYS A 330 -19.91 31.04 -8.89
CA LYS A 330 -20.14 32.47 -8.74
C LYS A 330 -20.71 33.02 -10.05
N MET A 331 -21.83 33.71 -9.98
CA MET A 331 -22.36 34.47 -11.12
C MET A 331 -21.62 35.80 -11.23
N ASN A 332 -21.11 36.12 -12.42
CA ASN A 332 -20.51 37.43 -12.68
C ASN A 332 -21.51 38.35 -13.39
N GLU A 333 -22.39 37.78 -14.22
CA GLU A 333 -23.46 38.47 -14.95
C GLU A 333 -24.74 37.62 -14.92
N ALA A 334 -25.86 38.14 -15.44
CA ALA A 334 -27.15 37.45 -15.42
C ALA A 334 -27.15 36.09 -16.16
N ARG A 335 -26.23 35.89 -17.13
CA ARG A 335 -26.12 34.66 -17.92
C ARG A 335 -24.73 34.03 -17.92
N GLU A 336 -23.77 34.61 -17.20
CA GLU A 336 -22.39 34.11 -17.14
C GLU A 336 -21.97 33.89 -15.68
N GLY A 337 -21.40 32.72 -15.42
CA GLY A 337 -20.84 32.36 -14.12
C GLY A 337 -19.53 31.61 -14.26
N ARG A 338 -18.74 31.61 -13.19
CA ARG A 338 -17.52 30.84 -13.05
C ARG A 338 -17.75 29.67 -12.12
N LEU A 339 -17.19 28.52 -12.49
CA LEU A 339 -17.13 27.33 -11.66
C LEU A 339 -15.69 27.07 -11.23
N ARG A 340 -15.53 26.61 -9.99
CA ARG A 340 -14.27 26.09 -9.46
C ARG A 340 -14.53 24.66 -8.96
N CYS A 341 -13.90 23.70 -9.60
CA CYS A 341 -14.06 22.27 -9.30
C CYS A 341 -12.81 21.76 -8.61
N TYR A 342 -12.97 21.13 -7.45
CA TYR A 342 -11.88 20.59 -6.65
C TYR A 342 -12.04 19.09 -6.46
N CYS A 343 -10.95 18.34 -6.58
CA CYS A 343 -10.81 16.98 -6.08
C CYS A 343 -9.90 17.03 -4.85
N MET A 344 -10.39 16.62 -3.67
CA MET A 344 -9.67 16.81 -2.41
C MET A 344 -9.81 15.64 -1.43
N THR A 345 -8.79 15.47 -0.59
CA THR A 345 -8.72 14.48 0.50
C THR A 345 -8.71 15.18 1.87
N ASP A 346 -7.54 15.63 2.33
CA ASP A 346 -7.25 16.20 3.66
C ASP A 346 -7.37 17.73 3.73
N ASP A 347 -7.96 18.36 2.72
CA ASP A 347 -8.10 19.81 2.73
C ASP A 347 -9.31 20.25 3.55
N LYS A 348 -9.17 21.39 4.23
CA LYS A 348 -10.28 22.00 4.96
C LYS A 348 -11.47 22.17 4.02
N MET A 349 -12.63 21.79 4.53
CA MET A 349 -13.92 21.98 3.84
C MET A 349 -14.18 23.46 3.58
N ASP A 350 -13.83 24.32 4.54
CA ASP A 350 -13.89 25.77 4.37
C ASP A 350 -12.68 26.26 3.57
N LYS A 351 -12.94 26.51 2.29
CA LYS A 351 -11.96 27.11 1.40
C LYS A 351 -12.05 28.64 1.52
N THR A 352 -11.14 29.20 2.31
CA THR A 352 -11.16 30.61 2.72
C THR A 352 -11.09 31.58 1.54
N LEU A 353 -10.41 31.20 0.45
CA LEU A 353 -10.28 32.04 -0.74
C LEU A 353 -11.63 32.19 -1.48
N GLU A 354 -12.41 31.11 -1.53
CA GLU A 354 -13.69 30.99 -2.21
C GLU A 354 -14.73 31.80 -1.46
N GLN A 355 -14.71 31.72 -0.13
CA GLN A 355 -15.50 32.59 0.74
C GLN A 355 -15.13 34.07 0.53
N HIS A 356 -13.83 34.40 0.51
CA HIS A 356 -13.38 35.77 0.26
C HIS A 356 -13.78 36.30 -1.12
N GLU A 357 -13.83 35.45 -2.13
CA GLU A 357 -14.20 35.81 -3.50
C GLU A 357 -15.71 35.71 -3.78
N ASN A 358 -16.53 35.42 -2.78
CA ASN A 358 -17.98 35.24 -2.90
C ASN A 358 -18.40 34.10 -3.84
N PHE A 359 -17.63 33.02 -3.88
CA PHE A 359 -18.07 31.75 -4.44
C PHE A 359 -18.94 31.00 -3.43
N THR A 360 -19.94 30.28 -3.94
CA THR A 360 -20.85 29.44 -3.14
C THR A 360 -20.65 27.98 -3.49
N GLU A 361 -20.63 27.09 -2.49
CA GLU A 361 -20.63 25.65 -2.76
C GLU A 361 -21.99 25.25 -3.33
N VAL A 362 -21.99 24.65 -4.52
CA VAL A 362 -23.23 24.25 -5.22
C VAL A 362 -23.38 22.74 -5.34
N ALA A 363 -22.30 21.98 -5.21
CA ALA A 363 -22.35 20.53 -5.24
C ALA A 363 -21.18 19.90 -4.46
N ARG A 364 -21.46 18.72 -3.90
CA ARG A 364 -20.49 17.90 -3.17
C ARG A 364 -20.78 16.42 -3.40
N SER A 365 -19.74 15.66 -3.74
CA SER A 365 -19.86 14.21 -3.86
C SER A 365 -19.70 13.51 -2.51
N ARG A 366 -20.14 12.23 -2.47
CA ARG A 366 -19.61 11.26 -1.51
C ARG A 366 -18.11 11.03 -1.74
N ASP A 367 -17.45 10.28 -0.85
CA ASP A 367 -16.10 9.79 -1.12
C ASP A 367 -16.14 8.85 -2.33
N ILE A 368 -15.27 9.10 -3.30
CA ILE A 368 -15.14 8.35 -4.54
C ILE A 368 -13.66 7.96 -4.69
N GLU A 369 -13.42 6.73 -5.14
CA GLU A 369 -12.08 6.27 -5.47
C GLU A 369 -11.57 6.99 -6.72
N VAL A 370 -10.39 7.59 -6.63
CA VAL A 370 -9.66 8.25 -7.71
C VAL A 370 -8.24 7.71 -7.78
N ILE A 371 -7.62 7.77 -8.95
CA ILE A 371 -6.26 7.32 -9.22
C ILE A 371 -5.35 8.54 -9.44
#